data_AF-A0A836BR13-F1
#
_entry.id   AF-A0A836BR13-F1
#
_cell.length_a   1.000
_cell.length_b   1.000
_cell.length_c   1.000
_cell.angle_alpha   90.00
_cell.angle_beta   90.00
_cell.angle_gamma   90.00
#
_symmetry.space_group_name_H-M   'P 1'
#
loop_
_entity.id
_entity.type
_entity.pdbx_description
1 polymer ?
#
loop_
_entity_poly.entity_id
_entity_poly.type
_entity_poly.pdbx_seq_one_letter_code
_entity_poly.pdbx_strand_id
1 'polypeptide(L)'
;MSKKPPAPTGAEKAAQRRRDEEEARNELFAGKDEVVIDPNAATPLDQQSVQQLVNTAVRTHKDTTATAARALKVVEEAQQVQRDTMGQLAEQNKKMYDISRGMDQMNEELTYAEKLLSYMRRCCCCWMCDSCTGADPEEARKRDWERRVAKGKTQVAKGVPGAGKGGAGAAGAGGKGGTAGGKGAGPSRLGDPDIQLPEEHRAAEMGMHEETRKQNAMIDQIQAGLEGLLAGAKEMTDELTTQNRQLDGLDTKAEATKGRIDDVNKNSQLRNMVLKKK
;
A
#
# COMPACT_ATOMS: atom_id res chain seq x y z
N MET A 1 -35.59 -36.19 4.43
CA MET A 1 -34.73 -35.33 5.27
C MET A 1 -33.72 -34.61 4.37
N SER A 2 -34.08 -33.46 3.81
CA SER A 2 -33.15 -32.63 3.03
C SER A 2 -32.19 -31.94 4.00
N LYS A 3 -30.93 -32.38 4.02
CA LYS A 3 -29.86 -31.67 4.74
C LYS A 3 -29.64 -30.34 4.05
N LYS A 4 -29.95 -29.25 4.75
CA LYS A 4 -29.62 -27.88 4.35
C LYS A 4 -28.09 -27.77 4.26
N PRO A 5 -27.52 -27.28 3.15
CA PRO A 5 -26.07 -27.16 3.03
C PRO A 5 -25.51 -26.21 4.10
N PRO A 6 -24.28 -26.46 4.58
CA PRO A 6 -23.64 -25.61 5.58
C PRO A 6 -23.46 -24.19 5.03
N ALA A 7 -23.58 -23.20 5.92
CA ALA A 7 -23.41 -21.80 5.55
C ALA A 7 -21.98 -21.56 5.04
N PRO A 8 -21.80 -20.82 3.93
CA PRO A 8 -20.49 -20.62 3.32
C PRO A 8 -19.59 -19.84 4.27
N THR A 9 -18.36 -20.33 4.41
CA THR A 9 -17.29 -19.73 5.21
C THR A 9 -16.87 -18.38 4.62
N GLY A 10 -16.25 -17.51 5.44
CA GLY A 10 -15.81 -16.18 4.98
C GLY A 10 -14.87 -16.24 3.76
N ALA A 11 -14.06 -17.30 3.67
CA ALA A 11 -13.18 -17.57 2.53
C ALA A 11 -13.95 -17.94 1.26
N GLU A 12 -15.02 -18.74 1.35
CA GLU A 12 -15.88 -19.07 0.21
C GLU A 12 -16.62 -17.83 -0.30
N LYS A 13 -17.08 -16.94 0.58
CA LYS A 13 -17.72 -15.68 0.17
C LYS A 13 -16.76 -14.74 -0.56
N ALA A 14 -15.50 -14.67 -0.14
CA ALA A 14 -14.47 -13.88 -0.82
C ALA A 14 -14.08 -14.49 -2.18
N ALA A 15 -14.03 -15.82 -2.29
CA ALA A 15 -13.81 -16.51 -3.55
C ALA A 15 -14.98 -16.32 -4.53
N GLN A 16 -16.22 -16.33 -4.03
CA GLN A 16 -17.42 -16.05 -4.81
C GLN A 16 -17.39 -14.62 -5.37
N ARG A 17 -17.13 -13.62 -4.53
CA ARG A 17 -17.04 -12.21 -4.97
C ARG A 17 -16.02 -11.99 -6.07
N ARG A 18 -14.83 -12.62 -5.99
CA ARG A 18 -13.81 -12.50 -7.04
C ARG A 18 -14.25 -13.14 -8.35
N ARG A 19 -14.98 -14.26 -8.30
CA ARG A 19 -15.55 -14.88 -9.50
C ARG A 19 -16.65 -14.01 -10.09
N ASP A 20 -17.55 -13.49 -9.25
CA ASP A 20 -18.63 -12.60 -9.68
C ASP A 20 -18.07 -11.29 -10.27
N GLU A 21 -16.97 -10.77 -9.72
CA GLU A 21 -16.26 -9.58 -10.22
C GLU A 21 -15.47 -9.85 -11.51
N GLU A 22 -14.86 -11.03 -11.65
CA GLU A 22 -14.25 -11.50 -12.90
C GLU A 22 -15.30 -11.73 -13.99
N GLU A 23 -16.46 -12.27 -13.63
CA GLU A 23 -17.58 -12.52 -14.53
C GLU A 23 -18.21 -11.19 -14.95
N ALA A 24 -18.42 -10.23 -14.02
CA ALA A 24 -18.87 -8.89 -14.35
C ALA A 24 -17.86 -8.10 -15.21
N ARG A 25 -16.55 -8.25 -14.95
CA ARG A 25 -15.49 -7.67 -15.80
C ARG A 25 -15.51 -8.32 -17.18
N ASN A 26 -15.64 -9.64 -17.25
CA ASN A 26 -15.81 -10.33 -18.52
C ASN A 26 -17.11 -9.89 -19.21
N GLU A 27 -18.21 -9.65 -18.53
CA GLU A 27 -19.44 -9.16 -19.16
C GLU A 27 -19.32 -7.69 -19.64
N LEU A 28 -18.55 -6.86 -18.95
CA LEU A 28 -18.26 -5.48 -19.40
C LEU A 28 -17.35 -5.43 -20.63
N PHE A 29 -16.42 -6.39 -20.78
CA PHE A 29 -15.39 -6.38 -21.82
C PHE A 29 -15.52 -7.49 -22.88
N ALA A 30 -16.31 -8.54 -22.66
CA ALA A 30 -16.67 -9.54 -23.66
C ALA A 30 -17.73 -8.92 -24.57
N GLY A 31 -17.24 -8.23 -25.59
CA GLY A 31 -17.99 -7.48 -26.59
C GLY A 31 -19.30 -8.13 -27.01
N LYS A 32 -20.41 -7.60 -26.48
CA LYS A 32 -21.72 -7.68 -27.14
C LYS A 32 -21.84 -6.75 -28.35
N ASP A 33 -20.91 -5.81 -28.47
CA ASP A 33 -20.67 -5.07 -29.70
C ASP A 33 -19.36 -5.58 -30.26
N GLU A 34 -19.42 -6.63 -31.09
CA GLU A 34 -18.41 -6.74 -32.16
C GLU A 34 -18.35 -5.35 -32.77
N VAL A 35 -17.15 -4.75 -32.79
CA VAL A 35 -16.90 -3.68 -33.75
C VAL A 35 -17.11 -4.35 -35.09
N VAL A 36 -18.31 -4.22 -35.63
CA VAL A 36 -18.63 -4.60 -37.00
C VAL A 36 -17.85 -3.58 -37.82
N ILE A 37 -16.58 -3.89 -38.04
CA ILE A 37 -15.81 -3.33 -39.13
C ILE A 37 -16.61 -3.75 -40.36
N ASP A 38 -17.28 -2.77 -40.97
CA ASP A 38 -18.13 -3.01 -42.12
C ASP A 38 -17.38 -3.94 -43.10
N PRO A 39 -18.00 -5.02 -43.61
CA PRO A 39 -17.39 -5.85 -44.66
C PRO A 39 -17.12 -5.04 -45.95
N ASN A 40 -17.61 -3.80 -46.04
CA ASN A 40 -17.28 -2.81 -47.08
C ASN A 40 -16.03 -1.97 -46.78
N ALA A 41 -15.32 -2.17 -45.66
CA ALA A 41 -13.99 -1.58 -45.45
C ALA A 41 -12.95 -2.14 -46.45
N ALA A 42 -13.28 -3.22 -47.15
CA ALA A 42 -12.47 -3.81 -48.21
C ALA A 42 -12.68 -3.17 -49.60
N THR A 43 -13.70 -2.32 -49.78
CA THR A 43 -13.83 -1.56 -51.04
C THR A 43 -12.93 -0.33 -50.99
N PRO A 44 -12.10 -0.07 -52.02
CA PRO A 44 -11.31 1.15 -52.09
C PRO A 44 -12.18 2.40 -51.87
N LEU A 45 -11.63 3.43 -51.21
CA LEU A 45 -12.32 4.71 -50.96
C LEU A 45 -12.91 5.36 -52.23
N ASP A 46 -12.38 5.01 -53.41
CA ASP A 46 -12.82 5.52 -54.71
C ASP A 46 -14.18 4.96 -55.20
N GLN A 47 -14.63 3.83 -54.64
CA GLN A 47 -15.86 3.14 -55.01
C GLN A 47 -17.00 3.35 -54.03
N GLN A 48 -16.73 3.96 -52.86
CA GLN A 48 -17.77 4.24 -51.88
C GLN A 48 -18.56 5.49 -52.28
N SER A 49 -19.88 5.37 -52.28
CA SER A 49 -20.75 6.53 -52.45
C SER A 49 -20.61 7.49 -51.26
N VAL A 50 -20.75 8.80 -51.49
CA VAL A 50 -20.69 9.83 -50.44
C VAL A 50 -21.66 9.50 -49.31
N GLN A 51 -22.86 9.02 -49.62
CA GLN A 51 -23.85 8.60 -48.62
C GLN A 51 -23.37 7.44 -47.72
N GLN A 52 -22.63 6.47 -48.27
CA GLN A 52 -22.06 5.37 -47.47
C GLN A 52 -21.00 5.89 -46.50
N LEU A 53 -20.10 6.75 -46.98
CA LEU A 53 -19.08 7.40 -46.15
C LEU A 53 -19.70 8.20 -44.99
N VAL A 54 -20.76 8.98 -45.27
CA VAL A 54 -21.47 9.75 -44.25
C VAL A 54 -22.13 8.85 -43.20
N ASN A 55 -22.79 7.79 -43.63
CA ASN A 55 -23.43 6.84 -42.72
C ASN A 55 -22.41 6.11 -41.82
N THR A 56 -21.29 5.67 -42.40
CA THR A 56 -20.19 5.04 -41.64
C THR A 56 -19.58 6.03 -40.66
N ALA A 57 -19.37 7.30 -41.04
CA ALA A 57 -18.87 8.35 -40.15
C ALA A 57 -19.82 8.60 -38.97
N VAL A 58 -21.12 8.78 -39.22
CA VAL A 58 -22.13 8.97 -38.16
C VAL A 58 -22.17 7.78 -37.20
N ARG A 59 -22.09 6.55 -37.73
CA ARG A 59 -22.02 5.34 -36.91
C ARG A 59 -20.77 5.34 -36.03
N THR A 60 -19.61 5.60 -36.63
CA THR A 60 -18.32 5.62 -35.94
C THR A 60 -18.30 6.67 -34.82
N HIS A 61 -18.89 7.84 -35.05
CA HIS A 61 -19.06 8.86 -34.01
C HIS A 61 -19.93 8.37 -32.86
N LYS A 62 -21.09 7.75 -33.13
CA LYS A 62 -21.94 7.20 -32.06
C LYS A 62 -21.23 6.11 -31.25
N ASP A 63 -20.50 5.22 -31.92
CA ASP A 63 -19.74 4.14 -31.27
C ASP A 63 -18.59 4.71 -30.41
N THR A 64 -17.95 5.79 -30.89
CA THR A 64 -16.91 6.53 -30.14
C THR A 64 -17.49 7.21 -28.91
N THR A 65 -18.66 7.86 -29.03
CA THR A 65 -19.37 8.45 -27.88
C THR A 65 -19.76 7.40 -26.86
N ALA A 66 -20.33 6.27 -27.30
CA ALA A 66 -20.69 5.18 -26.41
C ALA A 66 -19.46 4.62 -25.68
N THR A 67 -18.33 4.54 -26.35
CA THR A 67 -17.06 4.13 -25.75
C THR A 67 -16.55 5.15 -24.73
N ALA A 68 -16.59 6.44 -25.03
CA ALA A 68 -16.23 7.50 -24.09
C ALA A 68 -17.14 7.49 -22.85
N ALA A 69 -18.45 7.30 -23.02
CA ALA A 69 -19.39 7.20 -21.90
C ALA A 69 -19.08 6.00 -20.99
N ARG A 70 -18.72 4.84 -21.56
CA ARG A 70 -18.27 3.67 -20.78
C ARG A 70 -16.98 3.97 -20.02
N ALA A 71 -16.00 4.60 -20.66
CA ALA A 71 -14.74 4.96 -20.03
C ALA A 71 -14.94 5.92 -18.85
N LEU A 72 -15.82 6.91 -19.01
CA LEU A 72 -16.16 7.86 -17.95
C LEU A 72 -16.75 7.15 -16.73
N LYS A 73 -17.71 6.25 -16.93
CA LYS A 73 -18.30 5.45 -15.84
C LYS A 73 -17.23 4.66 -15.08
N VAL A 74 -16.31 4.03 -15.79
CA VAL A 74 -15.20 3.26 -15.17
C VAL A 74 -14.29 4.17 -14.35
N VAL A 75 -14.00 5.39 -14.83
CA VAL A 75 -13.20 6.36 -14.09
C VAL A 75 -13.90 6.82 -12.81
N GLU A 76 -15.21 7.09 -12.87
CA GLU A 76 -15.99 7.46 -11.68
C GLU A 76 -16.03 6.32 -10.64
N GLU A 77 -16.25 5.10 -11.08
CA GLU A 77 -16.22 3.90 -10.23
C GLU A 77 -14.83 3.72 -9.59
N ALA A 78 -13.76 3.85 -10.38
CA ALA A 78 -12.39 3.76 -9.88
C ALA A 78 -12.08 4.84 -8.85
N GLN A 79 -12.59 6.07 -9.04
CA GLN A 79 -12.41 7.14 -8.07
C GLN A 79 -13.11 6.85 -6.74
N GLN A 80 -14.29 6.23 -6.80
CA GLN A 80 -14.99 5.83 -5.59
C GLN A 80 -14.21 4.75 -4.83
N VAL A 81 -13.72 3.73 -5.54
CA VAL A 81 -12.88 2.68 -4.95
C VAL A 81 -11.60 3.28 -4.34
N GLN A 82 -10.98 4.25 -5.00
CA GLN A 82 -9.82 4.95 -4.46
C GLN A 82 -10.15 5.69 -3.16
N ARG A 83 -11.25 6.43 -3.10
CA ARG A 83 -11.68 7.13 -1.87
C ARG A 83 -11.91 6.16 -0.72
N ASP A 84 -12.57 5.04 -1.00
CA ASP A 84 -12.84 4.01 0.02
C ASP A 84 -11.53 3.35 0.50
N THR A 85 -10.61 3.07 -0.43
CA THR A 85 -9.29 2.49 -0.12
C THR A 85 -8.46 3.45 0.73
N MET A 86 -8.46 4.75 0.40
CA MET A 86 -7.80 5.79 1.21
C MET A 86 -8.37 5.84 2.64
N GLY A 87 -9.68 5.72 2.80
CA GLY A 87 -10.33 5.63 4.11
C GLY A 87 -9.86 4.41 4.92
N GLN A 88 -9.73 3.25 4.26
CA GLN A 88 -9.22 2.03 4.90
C GLN A 88 -7.75 2.16 5.31
N LEU A 89 -6.90 2.74 4.46
CA LEU A 89 -5.49 2.99 4.79
C LEU A 89 -5.35 3.92 6.01
N ALA A 90 -6.15 4.98 6.09
CA ALA A 90 -6.16 5.87 7.26
C ALA A 90 -6.59 5.13 8.54
N GLU A 91 -7.60 4.25 8.47
CA GLU A 91 -8.03 3.44 9.61
C GLU A 91 -6.94 2.44 10.04
N GLN A 92 -6.25 1.81 9.07
CA GLN A 92 -5.13 0.90 9.32
C GLN A 92 -3.98 1.61 10.02
N ASN A 93 -3.62 2.82 9.58
CA ASN A 93 -2.58 3.63 10.22
C ASN A 93 -2.94 3.96 11.69
N LYS A 94 -4.21 4.28 11.97
CA LYS A 94 -4.65 4.48 13.35
C LYS A 94 -4.52 3.22 14.20
N LYS A 95 -4.93 2.05 13.69
CA LYS A 95 -4.77 0.77 14.39
C LYS A 95 -3.31 0.48 14.70
N MET A 96 -2.43 0.81 13.76
CA MET A 96 -1.00 0.65 13.90
C MET A 96 -0.41 1.52 15.02
N TYR A 97 -0.84 2.78 15.09
CA TYR A 97 -0.49 3.68 16.19
C TYR A 97 -0.97 3.14 17.54
N ASP A 98 -2.21 2.64 17.60
CA ASP A 98 -2.77 2.03 18.80
C ASP A 98 -2.00 0.77 19.24
N ILE A 99 -1.58 -0.07 18.30
CA ILE A 99 -0.71 -1.24 18.57
C ILE A 99 0.64 -0.77 19.13
N SER A 100 1.28 0.22 18.49
CA SER A 100 2.58 0.75 18.96
C SER A 100 2.51 1.25 20.39
N ARG A 101 1.44 2.00 20.71
CA ARG A 101 1.18 2.50 22.05
C ARG A 101 0.91 1.37 23.04
N GLY A 102 0.12 0.36 22.67
CA GLY A 102 -0.13 -0.82 23.50
C GLY A 102 1.15 -1.58 23.81
N MET A 103 2.10 -1.64 22.88
CA MET A 103 3.40 -2.27 23.09
C MET A 103 4.31 -1.46 24.01
N ASP A 104 4.31 -0.14 23.88
CA ASP A 104 5.04 0.73 24.81
C ASP A 104 4.48 0.58 26.25
N GLN A 105 3.15 0.49 26.39
CA GLN A 105 2.51 0.22 27.68
C GLN A 105 2.88 -1.16 28.22
N MET A 106 2.81 -2.23 27.41
CA MET A 106 3.24 -3.57 27.83
C MET A 106 4.71 -3.57 28.27
N ASN A 107 5.57 -2.84 27.57
CA ASN A 107 6.98 -2.74 27.89
C ASN A 107 7.22 -2.03 29.24
N GLU A 108 6.40 -1.03 29.58
CA GLU A 108 6.40 -0.41 30.90
C GLU A 108 5.89 -1.37 32.00
N GLU A 109 4.79 -2.06 31.74
CA GLU A 109 4.21 -3.06 32.65
C GLU A 109 5.18 -4.22 32.91
N LEU A 110 5.91 -4.69 31.89
CA LEU A 110 6.95 -5.70 32.04
C LEU A 110 8.11 -5.20 32.89
N THR A 111 8.51 -3.93 32.73
CA THR A 111 9.55 -3.32 33.57
C THR A 111 9.12 -3.26 35.03
N TYR A 112 7.85 -2.93 35.27
CA TYR A 112 7.28 -2.96 36.62
C TYR A 112 7.24 -4.38 37.18
N ALA A 113 6.82 -5.37 36.39
CA ALA A 113 6.80 -6.78 36.77
C ALA A 113 8.20 -7.31 37.11
N GLU A 114 9.22 -7.00 36.29
CA GLU A 114 10.63 -7.35 36.56
C GLU A 114 11.10 -6.77 37.90
N LYS A 115 10.80 -5.49 38.18
CA LYS A 115 11.12 -4.84 39.46
C LYS A 115 10.40 -5.53 40.63
N LEU A 116 9.11 -5.82 40.49
CA LEU A 116 8.33 -6.50 41.52
C LEU A 116 8.88 -7.91 41.83
N LEU A 117 9.20 -8.69 40.79
CA LEU A 117 9.84 -10.00 40.95
C LEU A 117 11.22 -9.87 41.62
N SER A 118 12.01 -8.85 41.28
CA SER A 118 13.30 -8.58 41.92
C SER A 118 13.16 -8.20 43.40
N TYR A 119 12.13 -7.42 43.74
CA TYR A 119 11.83 -7.02 45.11
C TYR A 119 11.34 -8.21 45.95
N MET A 120 10.41 -9.01 45.41
CA MET A 120 9.97 -10.27 46.02
C MET A 120 11.14 -11.23 46.27
N ARG A 121 12.09 -11.34 45.33
CA ARG A 121 13.32 -12.11 45.51
C ARG A 121 14.17 -11.56 46.65
N ARG A 122 14.40 -10.25 46.69
CA ARG A 122 15.22 -9.59 47.72
C ARG A 122 14.59 -9.65 49.11
N CYS A 123 13.28 -9.44 49.22
CA CYS A 123 12.52 -9.55 50.46
C CYS A 123 12.50 -10.99 51.02
N CYS A 124 12.37 -12.00 50.16
CA CYS A 124 12.45 -13.41 50.56
C CYS A 124 13.86 -13.82 51.00
N CYS A 125 14.92 -13.18 50.47
CA CYS A 125 16.32 -13.42 50.88
C CYS A 125 16.72 -12.73 52.20
N CYS A 126 15.98 -11.72 52.67
CA CYS A 126 16.33 -10.96 53.87
C CYS A 126 15.78 -11.53 55.18
N TRP A 127 14.81 -12.46 55.14
CA TRP A 127 14.23 -13.08 56.33
C TRP A 127 14.39 -14.62 56.27
N MET A 128 15.54 -15.11 56.76
CA MET A 128 15.87 -16.52 57.04
C MET A 128 15.30 -17.59 56.07
N CYS A 129 15.52 -17.42 54.76
CA CYS A 129 15.30 -18.50 53.81
C CYS A 129 16.61 -18.81 53.07
N ASP A 130 17.36 -19.77 53.60
CA ASP A 130 18.66 -20.23 53.07
C ASP A 130 18.54 -20.97 51.71
N SER A 131 17.30 -21.09 51.18
CA SER A 131 17.00 -21.69 49.88
C SER A 131 17.03 -20.70 48.70
N CYS A 132 17.09 -19.38 48.94
CA CYS A 132 16.97 -18.35 47.88
C CYS A 132 18.28 -17.62 47.54
N THR A 133 19.38 -17.96 48.21
CA THR A 133 20.76 -17.45 47.97
C THR A 133 21.45 -18.08 46.75
N GLY A 134 20.68 -18.46 45.72
CA GLY A 134 21.22 -18.69 44.38
C GLY A 134 21.35 -17.34 43.68
N ALA A 135 22.57 -16.80 43.65
CA ALA A 135 23.03 -15.50 43.15
C ALA A 135 22.23 -14.84 42.00
N ASP A 136 22.14 -13.51 42.05
CA ASP A 136 21.87 -12.66 40.90
C ASP A 136 22.73 -13.11 39.69
N PRO A 137 22.15 -13.44 38.52
CA PRO A 137 22.92 -13.94 37.38
C PRO A 137 23.97 -12.91 36.90
N GLU A 138 23.75 -11.62 37.14
CA GLU A 138 24.68 -10.56 36.79
C GLU A 138 25.85 -10.50 37.78
N GLU A 139 25.59 -10.62 39.09
CA GLU A 139 26.65 -10.76 40.09
C GLU A 139 27.39 -12.11 39.98
N ALA A 140 26.71 -13.17 39.52
CA ALA A 140 27.34 -14.46 39.26
C ALA A 140 28.30 -14.37 38.07
N ARG A 141 27.90 -13.69 36.98
CA ARG A 141 28.81 -13.40 35.86
C ARG A 141 29.97 -12.50 36.28
N LYS A 142 29.72 -11.48 37.11
CA LYS A 142 30.76 -10.59 37.64
C LYS A 142 31.75 -11.37 38.51
N ARG A 143 31.26 -12.20 39.43
CA ARG A 143 32.09 -13.07 40.26
C ARG A 143 32.87 -14.08 39.42
N ASP A 144 32.27 -14.67 38.39
CA ASP A 144 32.98 -15.60 37.51
C ASP A 144 34.05 -14.89 36.68
N TRP A 145 33.76 -13.70 36.14
CA TRP A 145 34.76 -12.86 35.48
C TRP A 145 35.90 -12.48 36.43
N GLU A 146 35.60 -12.00 37.64
CA GLU A 146 36.60 -11.70 38.68
C GLU A 146 37.42 -12.94 39.05
N ARG A 147 36.81 -14.13 39.11
CA ARG A 147 37.49 -15.40 39.39
C ARG A 147 38.40 -15.84 38.24
N ARG A 148 38.02 -15.57 36.98
CA ARG A 148 38.83 -15.84 35.78
C ARG A 148 40.02 -14.87 35.69
N VAL A 149 39.81 -13.60 36.03
CA VAL A 149 40.85 -12.57 36.15
C VAL A 149 41.83 -12.92 37.27
N ALA A 150 41.33 -13.30 38.45
CA ALA A 150 42.16 -13.71 39.59
C ALA A 150 42.95 -15.00 39.33
N LYS A 151 42.44 -15.90 38.48
CA LYS A 151 43.14 -17.12 38.03
C LYS A 151 44.09 -16.89 36.85
N GLY A 152 44.34 -15.64 36.45
CA GLY A 152 45.28 -15.28 35.39
C GLY A 152 44.87 -15.76 33.99
N LYS A 153 43.61 -16.16 33.79
CA LYS A 153 43.09 -16.65 32.51
C LYS A 153 42.35 -15.55 31.77
N THR A 154 43.08 -14.51 31.38
CA THR A 154 42.61 -13.57 30.36
C THR A 154 43.75 -13.32 29.39
N GLN A 155 43.95 -14.23 28.44
CA GLN A 155 44.61 -13.84 27.20
C GLN A 155 43.62 -13.03 26.38
N VAL A 156 43.88 -11.72 26.30
CA VAL A 156 43.24 -10.81 25.35
C VAL A 156 43.90 -11.06 24.00
N ALA A 157 43.13 -11.58 23.04
CA ALA A 157 43.54 -11.58 21.65
C ALA A 157 43.69 -10.13 21.17
N LYS A 158 44.87 -9.86 20.61
CA LYS A 158 45.32 -8.59 20.04
C LYS A 158 44.57 -8.30 18.74
N GLY A 159 43.93 -7.14 18.63
CA GLY A 159 43.36 -6.62 17.38
C GLY A 159 42.52 -5.36 17.59
N VAL A 160 42.98 -4.24 17.01
CA VAL A 160 42.59 -2.81 17.18
C VAL A 160 42.11 -2.29 15.79
N PRO A 161 41.57 -1.05 15.55
CA PRO A 161 40.89 -0.01 16.35
C PRO A 161 39.49 0.39 15.79
N GLY A 162 38.78 1.29 16.46
CA GLY A 162 37.66 2.02 15.85
C GLY A 162 37.13 3.16 16.70
N ALA A 163 37.84 4.29 16.71
CA ALA A 163 37.35 5.55 17.27
C ALA A 163 36.38 6.22 16.28
N GLY A 164 35.21 6.65 16.76
CA GLY A 164 34.25 7.44 15.98
C GLY A 164 33.32 8.22 16.91
N LYS A 165 33.47 9.55 16.88
CA LYS A 165 32.77 10.53 17.72
C LYS A 165 32.07 11.53 16.79
N GLY A 166 30.81 11.88 17.10
CA GLY A 166 30.05 13.00 16.50
C GLY A 166 29.49 12.69 15.10
N GLY A 167 28.33 13.19 14.66
CA GLY A 167 27.55 14.32 15.12
C GLY A 167 27.40 15.33 13.98
N ALA A 168 26.18 15.42 13.43
CA ALA A 168 25.58 16.53 12.66
C ALA A 168 26.11 16.88 11.25
N GLY A 169 25.17 17.27 10.38
CA GLY A 169 25.41 18.31 9.36
C GLY A 169 25.05 17.94 7.93
N ALA A 170 23.80 18.18 7.56
CA ALA A 170 23.37 18.33 6.17
C ALA A 170 23.97 19.60 5.53
N ALA A 171 24.38 19.52 4.26
CA ALA A 171 24.26 20.59 3.26
C ALA A 171 24.78 20.09 1.90
N GLY A 172 23.86 19.74 1.01
CA GLY A 172 24.14 19.64 -0.41
C GLY A 172 24.17 21.04 -1.02
N ALA A 173 25.26 21.36 -1.71
CA ALA A 173 25.38 22.53 -2.57
C ALA A 173 26.06 22.10 -3.87
N GLY A 174 25.24 21.67 -4.83
CA GLY A 174 25.66 21.30 -6.18
C GLY A 174 25.14 22.30 -7.21
N GLY A 175 26.06 23.02 -7.85
CA GLY A 175 26.07 23.27 -9.29
C GLY A 175 24.97 24.14 -9.92
N LYS A 176 25.29 25.43 -10.13
CA LYS A 176 24.93 26.21 -11.33
C LYS A 176 25.29 25.40 -12.59
N GLY A 177 24.68 25.50 -13.77
CA GLY A 177 23.80 26.49 -14.38
C GLY A 177 24.06 26.42 -15.90
N GLY A 178 23.01 26.21 -16.70
CA GLY A 178 23.02 26.08 -18.16
C GLY A 178 21.77 25.29 -18.56
N THR A 179 20.87 25.74 -19.42
CA THR A 179 21.03 26.42 -20.71
C THR A 179 19.74 27.17 -21.04
N ALA A 180 19.87 28.41 -21.53
CA ALA A 180 18.79 29.16 -22.14
C ALA A 180 18.87 28.94 -23.65
N GLY A 181 17.84 28.33 -24.24
CA GLY A 181 17.76 28.06 -25.65
C GLY A 181 16.34 28.25 -26.17
N GLY A 182 16.19 29.16 -27.12
CA GLY A 182 15.22 29.05 -28.20
C GLY A 182 13.81 29.56 -27.93
N LYS A 183 13.60 30.87 -28.16
CA LYS A 183 12.33 31.36 -28.70
C LYS A 183 12.19 30.80 -30.12
N GLY A 184 11.25 29.89 -30.32
CA GLY A 184 10.83 29.37 -31.62
C GLY A 184 9.33 29.55 -31.76
N ALA A 185 8.93 30.24 -32.82
CA ALA A 185 7.57 30.56 -33.16
C ALA A 185 6.88 29.42 -33.94
N GLY A 186 5.61 29.19 -33.61
CA GLY A 186 4.57 28.59 -34.47
C GLY A 186 4.41 27.05 -34.43
N PRO A 187 3.26 26.49 -34.89
CA PRO A 187 2.04 27.13 -35.39
C PRO A 187 0.76 26.79 -34.58
N SER A 188 -0.26 27.61 -34.83
CA SER A 188 -1.71 27.39 -34.72
C SER A 188 -2.24 26.27 -33.80
N ARG A 189 -3.04 26.70 -32.82
CA ARG A 189 -4.10 25.89 -32.21
C ARG A 189 -4.85 25.17 -33.34
N LEU A 190 -4.91 23.86 -33.24
CA LEU A 190 -5.64 22.96 -34.12
C LEU A 190 -7.09 23.47 -34.18
N GLY A 191 -7.41 24.23 -35.23
CA GLY A 191 -8.79 24.53 -35.57
C GLY A 191 -9.45 23.22 -35.94
N ASP A 192 -10.68 23.03 -35.48
CA ASP A 192 -11.62 22.03 -36.00
C ASP A 192 -11.38 21.85 -37.51
N PRO A 193 -11.17 20.61 -37.99
CA PRO A 193 -11.28 20.39 -39.42
C PRO A 193 -12.74 20.68 -39.78
N ASP A 194 -12.98 21.84 -40.36
CA ASP A 194 -14.26 22.27 -40.91
C ASP A 194 -14.50 21.39 -42.16
N ILE A 195 -14.86 20.13 -41.94
CA ILE A 195 -15.20 19.17 -42.99
C ILE A 195 -16.58 19.59 -43.50
N GLN A 196 -16.60 20.55 -44.43
CA GLN A 196 -17.83 20.98 -45.08
C GLN A 196 -18.30 19.88 -46.02
N LEU A 197 -19.41 19.23 -45.67
CA LEU A 197 -20.04 18.24 -46.53
C LEU A 197 -20.87 18.96 -47.61
N PRO A 198 -21.17 18.29 -48.74
CA PRO A 198 -22.14 18.78 -49.72
C PRO A 198 -23.48 19.15 -49.06
N GLU A 199 -24.18 20.15 -49.60
CA GLU A 199 -25.41 20.76 -49.05
C GLU A 199 -26.48 19.72 -48.62
N GLU A 200 -26.56 18.59 -49.34
CA GLU A 200 -27.43 17.44 -49.09
C GLU A 200 -27.14 16.66 -47.79
N HIS A 201 -25.96 16.84 -47.18
CA HIS A 201 -25.54 16.16 -45.95
C HIS A 201 -25.22 17.11 -44.79
N ARG A 202 -25.50 18.41 -44.94
CA ARG A 202 -25.29 19.44 -43.90
C ARG A 202 -25.99 19.11 -42.57
N ALA A 203 -27.13 18.43 -42.60
CA ALA A 203 -27.80 17.96 -41.39
C ALA A 203 -27.02 16.86 -40.65
N ALA A 204 -26.37 15.96 -41.39
CA ALA A 204 -25.52 14.91 -40.82
C ALA A 204 -24.20 15.50 -40.28
N GLU A 205 -23.66 16.51 -40.97
CA GLU A 205 -22.50 17.30 -40.52
C GLU A 205 -22.78 18.00 -39.18
N MET A 206 -23.89 18.73 -39.06
CA MET A 206 -24.26 19.37 -37.78
C MET A 206 -24.44 18.36 -36.64
N GLY A 207 -25.06 17.20 -36.92
CA GLY A 207 -25.19 16.12 -35.95
C GLY A 207 -23.83 15.55 -35.51
N MET A 208 -22.89 15.41 -36.44
CA MET A 208 -21.53 14.94 -36.16
C MET A 208 -20.76 15.93 -35.28
N HIS A 209 -20.83 17.23 -35.58
CA HIS A 209 -20.17 18.25 -34.76
C HIS A 209 -20.73 18.32 -33.34
N GLU A 210 -22.04 18.18 -33.17
CA GLU A 210 -22.63 18.11 -31.84
C GLU A 210 -22.13 16.89 -31.07
N GLU A 211 -22.02 15.75 -31.75
CA GLU A 211 -21.50 14.52 -31.18
C GLU A 211 -20.03 14.64 -30.79
N THR A 212 -19.20 15.27 -31.63
CA THR A 212 -17.80 15.59 -31.34
C THR A 212 -17.67 16.52 -30.13
N ARG A 213 -18.57 17.50 -29.96
CA ARG A 213 -18.58 18.35 -28.76
C ARG A 213 -18.89 17.55 -27.49
N LYS A 214 -19.84 16.62 -27.56
CA LYS A 214 -20.16 15.71 -26.44
C LYS A 214 -18.97 14.81 -26.11
N GLN A 215 -18.30 14.27 -27.14
CA GLN A 215 -17.09 13.46 -26.99
C GLN A 215 -15.98 14.25 -26.29
N ASN A 216 -15.66 15.46 -26.77
CA ASN A 216 -14.64 16.30 -26.14
C ASN A 216 -14.98 16.60 -24.67
N ALA A 217 -16.24 16.95 -24.36
CA ALA A 217 -16.65 17.20 -22.99
C ALA A 217 -16.50 15.97 -22.08
N MET A 218 -16.80 14.76 -22.58
CA MET A 218 -16.58 13.52 -21.83
C MET A 218 -15.09 13.19 -21.68
N ILE A 219 -14.28 13.43 -22.71
CA ILE A 219 -12.83 13.23 -22.66
C ILE A 219 -12.19 14.16 -21.63
N ASP A 220 -12.62 15.42 -21.56
CA ASP A 220 -12.16 16.37 -20.55
C ASP A 220 -12.51 15.90 -19.12
N GLN A 221 -13.71 15.35 -18.93
CA GLN A 221 -14.12 14.77 -17.64
C GLN A 221 -13.31 13.52 -17.29
N ILE A 222 -13.05 12.65 -18.25
CA ILE A 222 -12.17 11.48 -18.09
C ILE A 222 -10.77 11.94 -17.69
N GLN A 223 -10.22 12.95 -18.37
CA GLN A 223 -8.90 13.48 -18.05
C GLN A 223 -8.84 14.00 -16.62
N ALA A 224 -9.77 14.87 -16.22
CA ALA A 224 -9.84 15.37 -14.85
C ALA A 224 -10.02 14.21 -13.83
N GLY A 225 -10.79 13.20 -14.21
CA GLY A 225 -11.01 12.01 -13.41
C GLY A 225 -9.72 11.21 -13.17
N LEU A 226 -8.95 10.99 -14.24
CA LEU A 226 -7.65 10.32 -14.24
C LEU A 226 -6.58 11.11 -13.47
N GLU A 227 -6.60 12.44 -13.56
CA GLU A 227 -5.70 13.29 -12.75
C GLU A 227 -5.98 13.13 -11.25
N GLY A 228 -7.25 13.10 -10.85
CA GLY A 228 -7.66 12.80 -9.47
C GLY A 228 -7.27 11.38 -9.02
N LEU A 229 -7.38 10.40 -9.92
CA LEU A 229 -6.91 9.04 -9.66
C LEU A 229 -5.40 8.99 -9.45
N LEU A 230 -4.63 9.66 -10.31
CA LEU A 230 -3.19 9.74 -10.19
C LEU A 230 -2.75 10.41 -8.88
N ALA A 231 -3.44 11.48 -8.48
CA ALA A 231 -3.15 12.18 -7.23
C ALA A 231 -3.36 11.26 -6.02
N GLY A 232 -4.50 10.58 -5.92
CA GLY A 232 -4.70 9.65 -4.80
C GLY A 232 -3.86 8.39 -4.89
N ALA A 233 -3.47 7.92 -6.08
CA ALA A 233 -2.48 6.84 -6.21
C ALA A 233 -1.12 7.22 -5.63
N LYS A 234 -0.69 8.47 -5.81
CA LYS A 234 0.53 8.99 -5.17
C LYS A 234 0.38 9.04 -3.65
N GLU A 235 -0.73 9.57 -3.15
CA GLU A 235 -1.00 9.63 -1.70
C GLU A 235 -1.06 8.24 -1.06
N MET A 236 -1.75 7.28 -1.70
CA MET A 236 -1.76 5.87 -1.29
C MET A 236 -0.35 5.31 -1.25
N THR A 237 0.49 5.62 -2.24
CA THR A 237 1.88 5.14 -2.28
C THR A 237 2.70 5.72 -1.13
N ASP A 238 2.60 7.02 -0.88
CA ASP A 238 3.32 7.69 0.20
C ASP A 238 2.86 7.17 1.58
N GLU A 239 1.56 6.97 1.77
CA GLU A 239 0.99 6.38 2.98
C GLU A 239 1.44 4.93 3.17
N LEU A 240 1.42 4.09 2.12
CA LEU A 240 1.94 2.72 2.17
C LEU A 240 3.43 2.68 2.52
N THR A 241 4.25 3.56 1.96
CA THR A 241 5.68 3.62 2.34
C THR A 241 5.88 4.01 3.80
N THR A 242 5.00 4.88 4.32
CA THR A 242 5.02 5.30 5.72
C THR A 242 4.60 4.15 6.63
N GLN A 243 3.50 3.46 6.31
CA GLN A 243 3.03 2.29 7.04
C GLN A 243 4.06 1.16 7.02
N ASN A 244 4.73 0.90 5.89
CA ASN A 244 5.79 -0.11 5.82
C ASN A 244 6.94 0.19 6.80
N ARG A 245 7.40 1.43 6.88
CA ARG A 245 8.45 1.80 7.87
C ARG A 245 7.95 1.65 9.31
N GLN A 246 6.69 2.01 9.57
CA GLN A 246 6.11 1.81 10.88
C GLN A 246 5.99 0.31 11.20
N LEU A 247 5.78 -0.56 10.20
CA LEU A 247 5.55 -2.00 10.39
C LEU A 247 6.85 -2.65 10.84
N ASP A 248 7.96 -2.28 10.20
CA ASP A 248 9.30 -2.68 10.62
C ASP A 248 9.59 -2.25 12.07
N GLY A 249 9.18 -1.03 12.43
CA GLY A 249 9.30 -0.52 13.80
C GLY A 249 8.42 -1.29 14.80
N LEU A 250 7.21 -1.69 14.41
CA LEU A 250 6.35 -2.52 15.25
C LEU A 250 6.88 -3.94 15.40
N ASP A 251 7.40 -4.54 14.32
CA ASP A 251 7.90 -5.91 14.35
C ASP A 251 9.09 -6.03 15.29
N THR A 252 10.04 -5.09 15.19
CA THR A 252 11.18 -5.01 16.13
C THR A 252 10.73 -4.78 17.58
N LYS A 253 9.75 -3.91 17.82
CA LYS A 253 9.16 -3.74 19.16
C LYS A 253 8.47 -5.04 19.64
N ALA A 254 7.90 -5.82 18.73
CA ALA A 254 7.11 -7.02 19.06
C ALA A 254 8.03 -8.14 19.47
N GLU A 255 9.12 -8.35 18.73
CA GLU A 255 10.17 -9.29 19.10
C GLU A 255 10.78 -8.94 20.46
N ALA A 256 11.10 -7.66 20.70
CA ALA A 256 11.63 -7.22 21.98
C ALA A 256 10.65 -7.45 23.14
N THR A 257 9.39 -7.04 22.97
CA THR A 257 8.34 -7.21 24.00
C THR A 257 8.09 -8.69 24.29
N LYS A 258 8.02 -9.52 23.25
CA LYS A 258 7.86 -10.98 23.37
C LYS A 258 9.02 -11.62 24.14
N GLY A 259 10.26 -11.26 23.80
CA GLY A 259 11.44 -11.75 24.53
C GLY A 259 11.39 -11.41 26.01
N ARG A 260 10.98 -10.18 26.35
CA ARG A 260 10.81 -9.75 27.75
C ARG A 260 9.69 -10.49 28.47
N ILE A 261 8.55 -10.72 27.81
CA ILE A 261 7.46 -11.53 28.37
C ILE A 261 7.98 -12.95 28.68
N ASP A 262 8.69 -13.57 27.75
CA ASP A 262 9.24 -14.91 27.93
C ASP A 262 10.24 -14.97 29.08
N ASP A 263 11.08 -13.94 29.23
CA ASP A 263 12.06 -13.87 30.32
C ASP A 263 11.39 -13.62 31.68
N VAL A 264 10.39 -12.74 31.76
CA VAL A 264 9.56 -12.55 32.96
C VAL A 264 8.83 -13.85 33.32
N ASN A 265 8.29 -14.57 32.33
CA ASN A 265 7.60 -15.83 32.54
C ASN A 265 8.56 -16.96 32.98
N LYS A 266 9.76 -17.06 32.41
CA LYS A 266 10.79 -18.00 32.92
C LYS A 266 11.19 -17.65 34.35
N ASN A 267 11.42 -16.37 34.64
CA ASN A 267 11.79 -15.91 35.98
C ASN A 267 10.67 -16.16 37.01
N SER A 268 9.41 -16.13 36.60
CA SER A 268 8.28 -16.52 37.47
C SER A 268 8.16 -18.04 37.64
N GLN A 269 8.37 -18.82 36.56
CA GLN A 269 8.25 -20.29 36.55
C GLN A 269 9.44 -21.06 37.13
N LEU A 270 10.63 -20.46 37.23
CA LEU A 270 11.80 -21.08 37.87
C LEU A 270 11.53 -21.51 39.33
N ARG A 271 10.42 -21.08 39.94
CA ARG A 271 9.93 -21.58 41.23
C ARG A 271 9.24 -22.96 41.20
N ASN A 272 8.70 -23.43 40.07
CA ASN A 272 7.97 -24.71 40.01
C ASN A 272 8.86 -25.93 39.71
N MET A 273 10.08 -25.74 39.18
CA MET A 273 10.96 -26.87 38.84
C MET A 273 11.99 -27.24 39.92
N VAL A 274 12.23 -26.37 40.92
CA VAL A 274 13.05 -26.74 42.09
C VAL A 274 12.30 -27.70 43.04
N LEU A 275 10.98 -27.81 42.90
CA LEU A 275 10.15 -28.76 43.68
C LEU A 275 10.07 -30.18 43.08
N LYS A 276 10.75 -30.46 41.96
CA LYS A 276 10.82 -31.81 41.34
C LYS A 276 12.27 -32.30 41.21
N LYS A 277 13.01 -32.34 42.31
CA LYS A 277 14.05 -33.35 42.51
C LYS A 277 13.87 -33.92 43.91
N LYS A 278 13.03 -34.96 43.99
CA LYS A 278 13.14 -36.00 45.02
C LYS A 278 14.36 -36.85 44.68
#